data_AF-A0A7W0KLP4-F1
#
_entry.id   AF-A0A7W0KLP4-F1
#
_cell.length_a   1.000
_cell.length_b   1.000
_cell.length_c   1.000
_cell.angle_alpha   90.00
_cell.angle_beta   90.00
_cell.angle_gamma   90.00
#
_symmetry.space_group_name_H-M   'P 1'
#
loop_
_entity.id
_entity.type
_entity.pdbx_description
1 polymer ?
#
loop_
_entity_poly.entity_id
_entity_poly.type
_entity_poly.pdbx_seq_one_letter_code
_entity_poly.pdbx_strand_id
1 'polypeptide(L)'
;MAGRNAILLLGGMAERELDGIRRIAPLTEGEASLITSWAAPPTWIGGAAHPGRGKYLIKSGERIGLPVALTLTPTEARLYDT
;
A
#
# COMPACT_ATOMS: atom_id res chain seq x y z
N MET A 1 20.99 1.60 -18.54
CA MET A 1 20.75 0.74 -17.36
C MET A 1 19.56 -0.14 -17.66
N ALA A 2 19.66 -1.45 -17.42
CA ALA A 2 18.58 -2.39 -17.70
C ALA A 2 17.35 -2.03 -16.84
N GLY A 3 16.40 -1.31 -17.43
CA GLY A 3 15.07 -1.10 -16.87
C GLY A 3 14.40 -2.46 -16.76
N ARG A 4 14.30 -2.98 -15.55
CA ARG A 4 13.65 -4.27 -15.29
C ARG A 4 12.35 -4.01 -14.55
N ASN A 5 11.30 -4.69 -15.00
CA ASN A 5 9.91 -4.66 -14.55
C ASN A 5 9.74 -4.93 -13.04
N ALA A 6 10.28 -4.09 -12.17
CA ALA A 6 10.05 -4.14 -10.74
C ALA A 6 8.81 -3.29 -10.43
N ILE A 7 7.77 -3.95 -9.94
CA ILE A 7 6.59 -3.29 -9.38
C ILE A 7 6.76 -3.30 -7.86
N LEU A 8 6.63 -2.15 -7.22
CA LEU A 8 6.44 -2.07 -5.77
C LEU A 8 4.93 -1.95 -5.49
N LEU A 9 4.44 -2.80 -4.58
CA LEU A 9 3.12 -2.65 -3.97
C LEU A 9 3.30 -2.10 -2.56
N LEU A 10 2.72 -0.93 -2.30
CA LEU A 10 2.81 -0.25 -1.02
C LEU A 10 1.41 -0.18 -0.39
N GLY A 11 1.21 -0.88 0.72
CA GLY A 11 0.01 -0.74 1.56
C GLY A 11 0.14 0.40 2.56
N GLY A 12 -0.90 0.63 3.37
CA GLY A 12 -0.87 1.66 4.41
C GLY A 12 0.25 1.42 5.44
N MET A 13 1.08 2.44 5.67
CA MET A 13 2.23 2.39 6.59
C MET A 13 2.50 3.77 7.18
N ALA A 14 3.18 3.82 8.32
CA ALA A 14 3.51 5.07 8.99
C ALA A 14 4.65 5.82 8.29
N GLU A 15 4.77 7.14 8.50
CA GLU A 15 5.81 7.98 7.89
C GLU A 15 7.23 7.44 8.14
N ARG A 16 7.49 6.95 9.37
CA ARG A 16 8.77 6.34 9.75
C ARG A 16 9.15 5.11 8.89
N GLU A 17 8.16 4.39 8.37
CA GLU A 17 8.37 3.20 7.52
C GLU A 17 8.61 3.63 6.07
N LEU A 18 7.96 4.71 5.63
CA LEU A 18 8.17 5.31 4.30
C LEU A 18 9.58 5.86 4.11
N ASP A 19 10.23 6.37 5.14
CA ASP A 19 11.61 6.86 5.05
C ASP A 19 12.60 5.79 4.59
N GLY A 20 12.35 4.52 4.93
CA GLY A 20 13.12 3.39 4.41
C GLY A 20 12.84 3.15 2.92
N ILE A 21 11.58 3.22 2.51
CA ILE A 21 11.14 3.01 1.12
C ILE A 21 11.68 4.11 0.20
N ARG A 22 11.71 5.37 0.63
CA ARG A 22 12.24 6.51 -0.14
C ARG A 22 13.71 6.34 -0.54
N ARG A 23 14.47 5.49 0.16
CA ARG A 23 15.86 5.14 -0.20
C ARG A 23 15.96 4.14 -1.35
N ILE A 24 14.88 3.41 -1.63
CA ILE A 24 14.80 2.33 -2.61
C ILE A 24 14.05 2.80 -3.86
N ALA A 25 12.95 3.54 -3.68
CA ALA A 25 12.12 4.06 -4.76
C ALA A 25 11.68 5.51 -4.45
N PRO A 26 11.77 6.43 -5.43
CA PRO A 26 11.33 7.80 -5.22
C PRO A 26 9.81 7.85 -5.03
N LEU A 27 9.36 8.55 -4.00
CA LEU A 27 7.96 8.83 -3.73
C LEU A 27 7.75 10.34 -3.70
N THR A 28 6.69 10.80 -4.37
CA THR A 28 6.22 12.18 -4.24
C THR A 28 5.58 12.39 -2.87
N GLU A 29 5.47 13.65 -2.43
CA GLU A 29 4.76 13.98 -1.19
C GLU A 29 3.30 13.52 -1.22
N GLY A 30 2.63 13.63 -2.38
CA GLY A 30 1.26 13.16 -2.56
C GLY A 30 1.12 11.65 -2.41
N GLU A 31 2.07 10.88 -2.95
CA GLU A 31 2.10 9.41 -2.79
C GLU A 31 2.35 9.02 -1.33
N ALA A 32 3.28 9.69 -0.65
CA ALA A 32 3.56 9.43 0.76
C ALA A 32 2.34 9.77 1.65
N SER A 33 1.73 10.93 1.44
CA SER A 33 0.50 11.34 2.13
C SER A 33 -0.66 10.36 1.89
N LEU A 34 -0.81 9.88 0.66
CA LEU A 34 -1.82 8.89 0.33
C LEU A 34 -1.58 7.57 1.06
N ILE A 35 -0.35 7.07 1.05
CA ILE A 35 0.01 5.82 1.72
C ILE A 35 -0.18 5.94 3.25
N THR A 36 0.26 7.03 3.86
CA THR A 36 0.08 7.23 5.32
C THR A 36 -1.39 7.37 5.70
N SER A 37 -2.24 7.93 4.83
CA SER A 37 -3.69 8.01 5.07
C SER A 37 -4.38 6.64 5.19
N TRP A 38 -3.72 5.57 4.76
CA TRP A 38 -4.24 4.19 4.84
C TRP A 38 -3.71 3.42 6.06
N ALA A 39 -2.72 3.96 6.77
CA ALA A 39 -2.21 3.36 7.99
C ALA A 39 -3.33 3.32 9.05
N ALA A 40 -3.36 2.25 9.84
CA ALA A 40 -4.21 2.28 11.03
C ALA A 40 -3.67 3.28 12.04
N PRO A 41 -4.57 4.01 12.74
CA PRO A 41 -4.15 4.77 13.90
C PRO A 41 -3.62 3.83 15.00
N PRO A 42 -2.75 4.31 15.91
CA PRO A 42 -2.23 3.50 17.02
C PRO A 42 -3.33 2.91 17.93
N THR A 43 -4.51 3.51 17.91
CA THR A 43 -5.70 3.09 18.67
C THR A 43 -6.55 2.05 17.95
N TRP A 44 -6.17 1.60 16.76
CA TRP A 44 -6.92 0.59 16.03
C TRP A 44 -6.86 -0.76 16.76
N ILE A 45 -8.03 -1.35 16.96
CA ILE A 45 -8.21 -2.64 17.62
C ILE A 45 -8.80 -3.59 16.56
N GLY A 46 -8.37 -4.85 16.58
CA GLY A 46 -8.93 -5.88 15.69
C GLY A 46 -10.44 -6.09 15.89
N GLY A 47 -11.06 -6.82 14.96
CA GLY A 47 -12.50 -7.12 14.98
C GLY A 47 -13.32 -6.39 13.91
N ALA A 48 -12.73 -5.39 13.25
CA ALA A 48 -13.26 -4.78 12.04
C ALA A 48 -12.21 -4.83 10.91
N ALA A 49 -12.63 -4.57 9.67
CA ALA A 49 -11.71 -4.46 8.55
C ALA A 49 -10.70 -3.32 8.81
N HIS A 50 -9.41 -3.60 8.63
CA HIS A 50 -8.35 -2.60 8.74
C HIS A 50 -8.61 -1.45 7.74
N PRO A 51 -8.40 -0.16 8.12
CA PRO A 51 -8.74 1.00 7.27
C PRO A 51 -7.98 1.05 5.94
N GLY A 52 -6.76 0.51 5.92
CA GLY A 52 -5.96 0.33 4.71
C GLY A 52 -6.19 -0.98 3.96
N ARG A 53 -7.12 -1.85 4.41
CA ARG A 53 -7.33 -3.16 3.78
C ARG A 53 -7.70 -2.98 2.31
N GLY A 54 -6.95 -3.63 1.43
CA GLY A 54 -7.16 -3.57 -0.02
C GLY A 54 -6.61 -2.31 -0.69
N LYS A 55 -6.18 -1.29 0.05
CA LYS A 55 -5.62 -0.07 -0.55
C LYS A 55 -4.13 -0.24 -0.79
N TYR A 56 -3.72 -0.07 -2.04
CA TYR A 56 -2.33 -0.19 -2.44
C TYR A 56 -1.93 0.90 -3.43
N LEU A 57 -0.68 1.34 -3.37
CA LEU A 57 -0.04 2.10 -4.44
C LEU A 57 0.85 1.14 -5.25
N ILE A 58 0.58 1.04 -6.55
CA ILE A 58 1.40 0.29 -7.50
C ILE A 58 2.41 1.26 -8.11
N LYS A 59 3.69 1.09 -7.81
CA LYS A 59 4.77 1.94 -8.33
C LYS A 59 5.62 1.16 -9.34
N SER A 60 5.89 1.76 -10.50
CA SER A 60 6.74 1.19 -11.55
C SER A 60 7.76 2.23 -11.99
N GLY A 61 9.02 1.99 -11.65
CA GLY A 61 10.12 2.93 -11.88
C GLY A 61 9.86 4.30 -11.23
N GLU A 62 10.17 5.37 -11.97
CA GLU A 62 10.11 6.75 -11.48
C GLU A 62 8.77 7.46 -11.77
N ARG A 63 7.81 6.76 -12.39
CA ARG A 63 6.50 7.33 -12.74
C ARG A 63 5.63 7.53 -11.50
N ILE A 64 4.61 8.38 -11.60
CA ILE A 64 3.55 8.45 -10.60
C ILE A 64 2.90 7.06 -10.46
N GLY A 65 2.78 6.60 -9.22
CA GLY A 65 2.18 5.34 -8.86
C GLY A 65 0.67 5.35 -9.08
N LEU A 66 0.12 4.17 -9.30
CA LEU A 66 -1.31 3.95 -9.49
C LEU A 66 -1.93 3.50 -8.15
N PRO A 67 -2.78 4.32 -7.52
CA PRO A 67 -3.55 3.86 -6.37
C PRO A 67 -4.66 2.91 -6.83
N VAL A 68 -4.79 1.79 -6.14
CA VAL A 68 -5.81 0.76 -6.42
C VAL A 68 -6.52 0.33 -5.13
N ALA A 69 -7.75 -0.14 -5.31
CA ALA A 69 -8.51 -0.84 -4.28
C ALA A 69 -8.72 -2.29 -4.71
N LEU A 70 -8.04 -3.21 -4.02
CA LEU A 70 -8.15 -4.66 -4.21
C LEU A 70 -9.30 -5.19 -3.36
N THR A 71 -10.19 -5.93 -4.02
CA THR A 71 -11.29 -6.64 -3.38
C THR A 71 -11.17 -8.11 -3.71
N LEU A 72 -11.39 -8.97 -2.72
CA LEU A 72 -11.44 -10.41 -2.94
C LEU A 72 -12.69 -10.77 -3.75
N THR A 73 -12.54 -11.73 -4.66
CA THR A 73 -13.69 -12.39 -5.29
C THR A 73 -14.51 -13.15 -4.25
N PRO A 74 -15.78 -13.47 -4.54
CA PRO A 74 -16.60 -14.26 -3.62
C PRO A 74 -16.00 -15.62 -3.26
N THR A 75 -15.23 -16.24 -4.17
CA THR A 75 -14.56 -17.51 -3.92
C THR A 75 -13.36 -17.36 -2.99
N GLU A 76 -12.53 -16.33 -3.19
CA GLU A 76 -11.41 -16.03 -2.29
C GLU A 76 -11.91 -15.66 -0.90
N ALA A 77 -12.98 -14.85 -0.80
CA ALA A 77 -13.56 -14.47 0.48
C ALA A 77 -13.97 -15.69 1.34
N ARG A 78 -14.58 -16.71 0.73
CA ARG A 78 -14.96 -17.96 1.43
C ARG A 78 -13.76 -18.79 1.89
N LEU A 79 -12.62 -18.73 1.19
CA LEU A 79 -11.42 -19.47 1.58
C LEU A 79 -10.74 -18.86 2.81
N TYR A 80 -10.92 -17.56 3.03
CA TYR A 80 -10.31 -16.81 4.13
C TYR A 80 -11.30 -16.49 5.27
N ASP A 81 -12.45 -17.16 5.31
CA ASP A 81 -13.44 -17.12 6.39
C ASP A 81 -13.25 -18.35 7.31
N THR A 82 -12.07 -18.42 7.96
CA THR A 82 -11.66 -19.51 8.88
C THR A 82 -11.49 -19.01 10.30
#